data_AF-A0A935Q521-F1
#
_entry.id   AF-A0A935Q521-F1
#
_cell.length_a   1.000
_cell.length_b   1.000
_cell.length_c   1.000
_cell.angle_alpha   90.00
_cell.angle_beta   90.00
_cell.angle_gamma   90.00
#
_symmetry.space_group_name_H-M   'P 1'
#
loop_
_entity.id
_entity.type
_entity.pdbx_description
1 polymer ?
#
loop_
_entity_poly.entity_id
_entity_poly.type
_entity_poly.pdbx_seq_one_letter_code
_entity_poly.pdbx_strand_id
1 'polypeptide(L)'
;MKKLSLLKTAALFMSVMFLSMSLFQCRKSGDIIKDLDRTYTGGADSTVYASFYESNKITPSDATADVNDIIKFRSVQTVIHEYCGTSNCHGGPIAPKFSTYADVMKFVTPGNPSASKLWEFITTNDFNKAMPPVNSSHELNTSDKGLIYNWIRNGAKERPDLADFRPAAIRLIVDGCGSANCHNQATATGGWARKGLLGALTTSDTTQFTYVNPITGAITIYCQLSNATLRNQVWTAYKDSVKRFYSDTVANASFRPYKIFGTPVSALSTRGPLQNYDDILMDIWYPKSIRSNSSVVYTDPVTLKQYYVRGNYLNATSSMVSRVDSTVVLANPFTGVFAANHQGDMAYGDGGLKPNEVALIKAWYFADPNIPDVWKYGNNNTGIFKYRKTGTIIRR
;
A
#
# COMPACT_ATOMS: atom_id res chain seq x y z
N MET A 1 -38.68 -2.90 75.96
CA MET A 1 -38.16 -3.01 74.58
C MET A 1 -39.16 -2.34 73.63
N LYS A 2 -38.79 -1.23 72.97
CA LYS A 2 -39.70 -0.50 72.06
C LYS A 2 -39.86 -1.31 70.77
N LYS A 3 -41.08 -1.79 70.49
CA LYS A 3 -41.42 -2.49 69.24
C LYS A 3 -41.23 -1.53 68.07
N LEU A 4 -40.23 -1.76 67.22
CA LEU A 4 -40.13 -1.09 65.93
C LEU A 4 -41.34 -1.48 65.09
N SER A 5 -42.02 -0.50 64.48
CA SER A 5 -43.16 -0.78 63.61
C SER A 5 -42.68 -1.51 62.36
N LEU A 6 -43.54 -2.39 61.82
CA LEU A 6 -43.26 -3.21 60.64
C LEU A 6 -42.72 -2.37 59.46
N LEU A 7 -43.24 -1.14 59.30
CA LEU A 7 -42.83 -0.16 58.29
C LEU A 7 -41.36 0.28 58.44
N LYS A 8 -40.87 0.50 59.66
CA LYS A 8 -39.47 0.91 59.89
C LYS A 8 -38.51 -0.24 59.60
N THR A 9 -38.91 -1.47 59.92
CA THR A 9 -38.13 -2.67 59.63
C THR A 9 -38.06 -2.94 58.13
N ALA A 10 -39.18 -2.78 57.41
CA ALA A 10 -39.23 -2.93 55.95
C ALA A 10 -38.39 -1.86 55.23
N ALA A 11 -38.45 -0.60 55.66
CA ALA A 11 -37.65 0.47 55.08
C ALA A 11 -36.14 0.26 55.29
N LEU A 12 -35.73 -0.21 56.46
CA LEU A 12 -34.33 -0.54 56.75
C LEU A 12 -33.86 -1.74 55.90
N PHE A 13 -34.68 -2.78 55.79
CA PHE A 13 -34.36 -3.95 54.96
C PHE A 13 -34.21 -3.59 53.49
N MET A 14 -35.15 -2.81 52.94
CA MET A 14 -35.07 -2.33 51.55
C MET A 14 -33.85 -1.42 51.34
N SER A 15 -33.53 -0.54 52.28
CA SER A 15 -32.36 0.35 52.17
C SER A 15 -31.06 -0.45 52.18
N VAL A 16 -30.93 -1.47 53.03
CA VAL A 16 -29.78 -2.38 53.07
C VAL A 16 -29.73 -3.26 51.82
N MET A 17 -30.87 -3.70 51.30
CA MET A 17 -30.95 -4.47 50.04
C MET A 17 -30.53 -3.62 48.84
N PHE A 18 -30.95 -2.34 48.77
CA PHE A 18 -30.50 -1.42 47.72
C PHE A 18 -29.02 -1.06 47.85
N LEU A 19 -28.50 -0.85 49.07
CA LEU A 19 -27.06 -0.61 49.29
C LEU A 19 -26.22 -1.85 48.95
N SER A 20 -26.70 -3.05 49.28
CA SER A 20 -25.99 -4.29 48.97
C SER A 20 -26.05 -4.59 47.47
N MET A 21 -27.20 -4.39 46.80
CA MET A 21 -27.31 -4.51 45.35
C MET A 21 -26.44 -3.50 44.60
N SER A 22 -26.29 -2.27 45.11
CA SER A 22 -25.38 -1.27 44.51
C SER A 22 -23.90 -1.61 44.75
N LEU A 23 -23.57 -2.32 45.84
CA LEU A 23 -22.22 -2.86 46.08
C LEU A 23 -21.92 -4.12 45.22
N PHE A 24 -22.93 -4.93 44.90
CA PHE A 24 -22.79 -6.10 44.01
C PHE A 24 -22.75 -5.73 42.51
N GLN A 25 -23.40 -4.64 42.10
CA GLN A 25 -23.31 -4.12 40.72
C GLN A 25 -21.95 -3.45 40.39
N CYS A 26 -21.08 -3.25 41.39
CA CYS A 26 -19.80 -2.56 41.25
C CYS A 26 -18.57 -3.47 41.48
N ARG A 27 -18.68 -4.79 41.33
CA ARG A 27 -17.49 -5.64 41.16
C ARG A 27 -17.22 -5.84 39.67
N LYS A 28 -16.02 -5.44 39.21
CA LYS A 28 -15.48 -5.73 37.85
C LYS A 28 -15.17 -7.23 37.63
N SER A 29 -16.00 -8.11 38.17
CA SER A 29 -15.88 -9.57 38.04
C SER A 29 -17.25 -10.11 37.64
N GLY A 30 -17.55 -10.02 36.35
CA GLY A 30 -18.72 -10.63 35.72
C GLY A 30 -18.30 -11.57 34.60
N ASP A 31 -19.21 -12.43 34.14
CA ASP A 31 -18.93 -13.44 33.09
C ASP A 31 -18.33 -12.86 31.80
N ILE A 32 -18.59 -11.58 31.51
CA ILE A 32 -18.06 -10.83 30.36
C ILE A 32 -16.52 -10.75 30.36
N ILE A 33 -15.89 -10.86 31.53
CA ILE A 33 -14.44 -10.65 31.73
C ILE A 33 -13.69 -11.98 31.80
N LYS A 34 -14.39 -13.10 32.02
CA LYS A 34 -13.79 -14.39 32.40
C LYS A 34 -12.79 -14.93 31.37
N ASP A 35 -12.96 -14.57 30.09
CA ASP A 35 -12.11 -15.00 28.98
C ASP A 35 -11.55 -13.83 28.15
N LEU A 36 -11.60 -12.59 28.68
CA LEU A 36 -11.10 -11.43 27.97
C LEU A 36 -9.57 -11.32 28.09
N ASP A 37 -8.85 -11.65 27.01
CA ASP A 37 -7.42 -11.34 26.87
C ASP A 37 -7.23 -10.13 25.95
N ARG A 38 -6.62 -9.08 26.49
CA ARG A 38 -6.38 -7.82 25.79
C ARG A 38 -4.99 -7.75 25.14
N THR A 39 -4.16 -8.77 25.34
CA THR A 39 -2.79 -8.85 24.83
C THR A 39 -2.77 -8.74 23.31
N TYR A 40 -1.84 -7.94 22.79
CA TYR A 40 -1.60 -7.83 21.35
C TYR A 40 -0.49 -8.77 20.91
N THR A 41 -0.80 -9.69 19.99
CA THR A 41 0.14 -10.68 19.46
C THR A 41 0.56 -10.42 18.01
N GLY A 42 -0.01 -9.40 17.36
CA GLY A 42 0.21 -9.12 15.93
C GLY A 42 1.61 -8.59 15.58
N GLY A 43 2.38 -8.13 16.56
CA GLY A 43 3.71 -7.55 16.32
C GLY A 43 3.65 -6.30 15.45
N ALA A 44 4.80 -5.85 14.95
CA ALA A 44 4.79 -4.72 14.02
C ALA A 44 4.64 -5.19 12.58
N ASP A 45 3.89 -4.39 11.83
CA ASP A 45 3.69 -4.54 10.41
C ASP A 45 3.85 -3.17 9.75
N SER A 46 5.02 -2.95 9.16
CA SER A 46 5.31 -1.71 8.43
C SER A 46 4.44 -1.53 7.19
N THR A 47 3.81 -2.60 6.68
CA THR A 47 2.97 -2.55 5.47
C THR A 47 1.58 -1.99 5.74
N VAL A 48 1.20 -1.85 7.02
CA VAL A 48 -0.01 -1.14 7.42
C VAL A 48 0.27 0.37 7.39
N TYR A 49 -0.45 1.09 6.54
CA TYR A 49 -0.44 2.55 6.58
C TYR A 49 -1.14 3.03 7.86
N ALA A 50 -0.36 3.59 8.79
CA ALA A 50 -0.81 4.03 10.10
C ALA A 50 -0.55 5.53 10.30
N SER A 51 -1.60 6.35 10.13
CA SER A 51 -1.54 7.80 10.32
C SER A 51 -2.40 8.26 11.50
N PHE A 52 -2.03 9.40 12.09
CA PHE A 52 -2.83 10.03 13.14
C PHE A 52 -4.19 10.50 12.62
N TYR A 53 -4.19 11.27 11.53
CA TYR A 53 -5.41 11.76 10.89
C TYR A 53 -5.94 10.79 9.84
N GLU A 54 -7.27 10.74 9.71
CA GLU A 54 -8.01 9.91 8.72
C GLU A 54 -7.74 10.33 7.28
N SER A 55 -7.46 11.62 7.08
CA SER A 55 -7.26 12.21 5.76
C SER A 55 -5.93 12.94 5.69
N ASN A 56 -5.14 12.62 4.66
CA ASN A 56 -3.90 13.30 4.34
C ASN A 56 -3.86 13.64 2.86
N LYS A 57 -3.78 14.94 2.56
CA LYS A 57 -3.57 15.43 1.19
C LYS A 57 -2.12 15.14 0.79
N ILE A 58 -1.92 14.55 -0.38
CA ILE A 58 -0.57 14.24 -0.87
C ILE A 58 0.08 15.49 -1.48
N THR A 59 1.40 15.48 -1.57
CA THR A 59 2.16 16.44 -2.38
C THR A 59 2.92 15.65 -3.44
N PRO A 60 2.86 16.04 -4.72
CA PRO A 60 2.10 17.16 -5.30
C PRO A 60 0.60 16.84 -5.41
N SER A 61 -0.25 17.88 -5.39
CA SER A 61 -1.70 17.79 -5.63
C SER A 61 -2.26 19.11 -6.15
N ASP A 62 -3.41 19.06 -6.82
CA ASP A 62 -4.12 20.27 -7.22
C ASP A 62 -4.53 21.14 -6.02
N ALA A 63 -4.80 22.43 -6.28
CA ALA A 63 -5.32 23.34 -5.26
C ALA A 63 -6.56 22.74 -4.59
N THR A 64 -7.51 22.29 -5.41
CA THR A 64 -8.59 21.39 -5.01
C THR A 64 -8.18 19.96 -5.36
N ALA A 65 -7.69 19.22 -4.37
CA ALA A 65 -7.27 17.83 -4.56
C ALA A 65 -8.40 16.97 -5.15
N ASP A 66 -8.06 16.11 -6.10
CA ASP A 66 -8.97 15.09 -6.61
C ASP A 66 -9.04 13.90 -5.64
N VAL A 67 -9.96 12.97 -5.88
CA VAL A 67 -10.16 11.77 -5.06
C VAL A 67 -8.89 10.92 -4.95
N ASN A 68 -8.06 10.90 -6.00
CA ASN A 68 -6.79 10.18 -6.06
C ASN A 68 -5.60 10.96 -5.46
N ASP A 69 -5.84 12.14 -4.85
CA ASP A 69 -4.83 12.94 -4.16
C ASP A 69 -5.04 13.00 -2.63
N ILE A 70 -6.02 12.25 -2.12
CA ILE A 70 -6.37 12.22 -0.70
C ILE A 70 -6.21 10.80 -0.20
N ILE A 71 -5.20 10.60 0.65
CA ILE A 71 -5.06 9.35 1.40
C ILE A 71 -6.13 9.34 2.47
N LYS A 72 -7.10 8.43 2.35
CA LYS A 72 -8.15 8.24 3.34
C LYS A 72 -8.17 6.81 3.87
N PHE A 73 -7.70 6.61 5.09
CA PHE A 73 -7.72 5.33 5.79
C PHE A 73 -8.19 5.54 7.22
N ARG A 74 -8.72 4.48 7.84
CA ARG A 74 -9.00 4.49 9.28
C ARG A 74 -7.74 4.90 10.03
N SER A 75 -7.87 5.83 10.96
CA SER A 75 -6.74 6.48 11.63
C SER A 75 -6.72 6.29 13.13
N VAL A 76 -5.58 6.58 13.74
CA VAL A 76 -5.46 6.55 15.19
C VAL A 76 -6.44 7.51 15.85
N GLN A 77 -6.64 8.72 15.31
CA GLN A 77 -7.63 9.65 15.88
C GLN A 77 -9.04 9.06 15.83
N THR A 78 -9.43 8.44 14.72
CA THR A 78 -10.74 7.78 14.58
C THR A 78 -10.90 6.68 15.63
N VAL A 79 -9.91 5.80 15.79
CA VAL A 79 -9.92 4.73 16.80
C VAL A 79 -10.00 5.32 18.21
N ILE A 80 -9.17 6.30 18.54
CA ILE A 80 -9.18 6.91 19.88
C ILE A 80 -10.52 7.59 20.18
N HIS A 81 -11.12 8.30 19.23
CA HIS A 81 -12.43 8.92 19.43
C HIS A 81 -13.55 7.88 19.60
N GLU A 82 -13.50 6.80 18.83
CA GLU A 82 -14.51 5.73 18.86
C GLU A 82 -14.51 4.99 20.19
N TYR A 83 -13.34 4.62 20.70
CA TYR A 83 -13.23 3.78 21.90
C TYR A 83 -13.01 4.57 23.20
N CYS A 84 -12.31 5.71 23.16
CA CYS A 84 -11.88 6.42 24.36
C CYS A 84 -12.47 7.84 24.45
N GLY A 85 -12.53 8.54 23.32
CA GLY A 85 -12.94 9.94 23.20
C GLY A 85 -14.45 10.16 23.06
N THR A 86 -15.27 9.24 23.58
CA THR A 86 -16.74 9.40 23.56
C THR A 86 -17.20 10.49 24.53
N SER A 87 -18.40 11.02 24.30
CA SER A 87 -18.99 12.11 25.11
C SER A 87 -19.21 11.76 26.58
N ASN A 88 -19.16 10.47 26.95
CA ASN A 88 -19.27 10.01 28.34
C ASN A 88 -17.91 9.72 28.97
N CYS A 89 -16.82 9.75 28.18
CA CYS A 89 -15.46 9.44 28.61
C CYS A 89 -14.52 10.62 28.30
N HIS A 90 -13.44 10.38 27.56
CA HIS A 90 -12.38 11.36 27.29
C HIS A 90 -12.73 12.38 26.19
N GLY A 91 -13.95 12.32 25.63
CA GLY A 91 -14.53 13.40 24.82
C GLY A 91 -15.58 14.24 25.57
N GLY A 92 -15.86 13.87 26.82
CA GLY A 92 -16.97 14.37 27.63
C GLY A 92 -16.53 15.26 28.79
N PRO A 93 -17.00 15.02 30.03
CA PRO A 93 -16.53 15.72 31.22
C PRO A 93 -15.22 15.15 31.78
N ILE A 94 -14.86 13.90 31.47
CA ILE A 94 -13.72 13.19 32.08
C ILE A 94 -12.39 13.66 31.47
N ALA A 95 -11.42 14.04 32.32
CA ALA A 95 -10.05 14.34 31.91
C ALA A 95 -9.15 13.10 32.02
N PRO A 96 -8.07 12.96 31.23
CA PRO A 96 -7.62 13.85 30.14
C PRO A 96 -8.59 13.84 28.94
N LYS A 97 -8.51 14.86 28.08
CA LYS A 97 -9.21 14.88 26.78
C LYS A 97 -8.34 14.24 25.70
N PHE A 98 -8.95 13.66 24.67
CA PHE A 98 -8.26 13.11 23.50
C PHE A 98 -8.73 13.73 22.19
N SER A 99 -8.89 15.05 22.15
CA SER A 99 -9.46 15.76 21.00
C SER A 99 -8.42 16.11 19.92
N THR A 100 -7.15 16.23 20.30
CA THR A 100 -6.08 16.69 19.41
C THR A 100 -4.88 15.74 19.40
N TYR A 101 -4.01 15.88 18.39
CA TYR A 101 -2.72 15.18 18.33
C TYR A 101 -1.89 15.43 19.60
N ALA A 102 -1.75 16.70 20.00
CA ALA A 102 -0.99 17.09 21.18
C ALA A 102 -1.53 16.46 22.47
N ASP A 103 -2.85 16.24 22.57
CA ASP A 103 -3.43 15.58 23.74
C ASP A 103 -3.11 14.09 23.81
N VAL A 104 -3.20 13.39 22.67
CA VAL A 104 -2.86 11.96 22.59
C VAL A 104 -1.37 11.76 22.85
N MET A 105 -0.52 12.65 22.31
CA MET A 105 0.93 12.58 22.47
C MET A 105 1.42 12.68 23.92
N LYS A 106 0.64 13.24 24.85
CA LYS A 106 0.96 13.24 26.29
C LYS A 106 1.08 11.82 26.88
N PHE A 107 0.54 10.81 26.19
CA PHE A 107 0.51 9.40 26.62
C PHE A 107 1.32 8.49 25.71
N VAL A 108 2.01 9.05 24.72
CA VAL A 108 2.75 8.32 23.70
C VAL A 108 4.21 8.68 23.76
N THR A 109 5.06 7.67 23.75
CA THR A 109 6.50 7.80 23.56
C THR A 109 6.79 7.43 22.10
N PRO A 110 7.06 8.40 21.20
CA PRO A 110 7.40 8.13 19.81
C PRO A 110 8.43 7.03 19.64
N GLY A 111 8.18 6.09 18.73
CA GLY A 111 9.08 4.98 18.41
C GLY A 111 9.07 3.85 19.44
N ASN A 112 8.41 4.00 20.59
CA ASN A 112 8.44 3.03 21.67
C ASN A 112 7.02 2.72 22.21
N PRO A 113 6.30 1.75 21.60
CA PRO A 113 5.00 1.31 22.08
C PRO A 113 5.05 0.83 23.54
N SER A 114 6.07 0.05 23.93
CA SER A 114 6.19 -0.49 25.29
C SER A 114 6.37 0.59 26.37
N ALA A 115 6.95 1.74 26.03
CA ALA A 115 7.08 2.89 26.92
C ALA A 115 5.91 3.88 26.82
N SER A 116 4.89 3.59 26.02
CA SER A 116 3.73 4.45 25.83
C SER A 116 2.59 4.05 26.76
N LYS A 117 2.16 4.96 27.63
CA LYS A 117 1.01 4.73 28.53
C LYS A 117 -0.28 4.43 27.77
N LEU A 118 -0.48 5.07 26.62
CA LEU A 118 -1.63 4.78 25.75
C LEU A 118 -1.66 3.30 25.38
N TRP A 119 -0.51 2.75 24.97
CA TRP A 119 -0.38 1.35 24.58
C TRP A 119 -0.59 0.40 25.76
N GLU A 120 0.00 0.71 26.92
CA GLU A 120 -0.21 -0.03 28.17
C GLU A 120 -1.70 -0.14 28.49
N PHE A 121 -2.44 0.98 28.49
CA PHE A 121 -3.85 0.96 28.87
C PHE A 121 -4.74 0.17 27.91
N ILE A 122 -4.45 0.16 26.61
CA ILE A 122 -5.29 -0.58 25.65
C ILE A 122 -4.98 -2.09 25.61
N THR A 123 -3.81 -2.51 26.11
CA THR A 123 -3.36 -3.92 26.06
C THR A 123 -3.26 -4.62 27.41
N THR A 124 -3.31 -3.88 28.53
CA THR A 124 -3.20 -4.47 29.87
C THR A 124 -4.37 -5.37 30.23
N ASN A 125 -4.07 -6.48 30.90
CA ASN A 125 -5.06 -7.35 31.55
C ASN A 125 -5.35 -6.94 33.01
N ASP A 126 -4.75 -5.84 33.49
CA ASP A 126 -5.22 -5.16 34.71
C ASP A 126 -6.47 -4.35 34.39
N PHE A 127 -7.65 -4.97 34.55
CA PHE A 127 -8.95 -4.35 34.24
C PHE A 127 -9.29 -3.13 35.09
N ASN A 128 -8.51 -2.81 36.13
CA ASN A 128 -8.62 -1.55 36.86
C ASN A 128 -7.98 -0.37 36.11
N LYS A 129 -6.99 -0.65 35.27
CA LYS A 129 -6.26 0.33 34.44
C LYS A 129 -6.69 0.31 32.99
N ALA A 130 -7.26 -0.80 32.52
CA ALA A 130 -7.59 -1.01 31.13
C ALA A 130 -8.53 0.08 30.57
N MET A 131 -8.17 0.61 29.41
CA MET A 131 -8.95 1.58 28.64
C MET A 131 -9.20 1.06 27.23
N PRO A 132 -10.41 1.12 26.69
CA PRO A 132 -11.62 1.52 27.39
C PRO A 132 -11.96 0.57 28.55
N PRO A 133 -12.69 1.05 29.57
CA PRO A 133 -13.08 0.25 30.71
C PRO A 133 -13.84 -1.02 30.26
N VAL A 134 -13.56 -2.16 30.88
CA VAL A 134 -14.19 -3.45 30.51
C VAL A 134 -15.72 -3.45 30.59
N ASN A 135 -16.30 -2.59 31.43
CA ASN A 135 -17.75 -2.41 31.56
C ASN A 135 -18.36 -1.48 30.49
N SER A 136 -17.55 -0.89 29.62
CA SER A 136 -18.04 -0.08 28.49
C SER A 136 -18.60 -0.92 27.34
N SER A 137 -18.41 -2.25 27.36
CA SER A 137 -18.74 -3.20 26.27
C SER A 137 -18.13 -2.89 24.89
N HIS A 138 -17.19 -1.93 24.81
CA HIS A 138 -16.52 -1.51 23.59
C HIS A 138 -15.03 -1.82 23.66
N GLU A 139 -14.60 -3.02 23.27
CA GLU A 139 -13.18 -3.40 23.26
C GLU A 139 -12.53 -3.13 21.89
N LEU A 140 -11.25 -2.70 21.88
CA LEU A 140 -10.50 -2.57 20.62
C LEU A 140 -10.19 -3.94 20.04
N ASN A 141 -10.49 -4.12 18.75
CA ASN A 141 -10.07 -5.29 17.99
C ASN A 141 -8.56 -5.29 17.68
N THR A 142 -8.03 -6.43 17.24
CA THR A 142 -6.60 -6.61 16.92
C THR A 142 -6.10 -5.67 15.82
N SER A 143 -6.92 -5.35 14.82
CA SER A 143 -6.54 -4.46 13.72
C SER A 143 -6.38 -3.01 14.20
N ASP A 144 -7.30 -2.53 15.04
CA ASP A 144 -7.23 -1.19 15.64
C ASP A 144 -6.06 -1.06 16.61
N LYS A 145 -5.78 -2.13 17.40
CA LYS A 145 -4.55 -2.21 18.20
C LYS A 145 -3.30 -2.16 17.31
N GLY A 146 -3.29 -2.92 16.20
CA GLY A 146 -2.19 -2.91 15.24
C GLY A 146 -1.95 -1.53 14.60
N LEU A 147 -3.01 -0.80 14.27
CA LEU A 147 -2.92 0.56 13.75
C LEU A 147 -2.23 1.51 14.75
N ILE A 148 -2.65 1.49 16.02
CA ILE A 148 -2.04 2.31 17.08
C ILE A 148 -0.58 1.88 17.30
N TYR A 149 -0.31 0.57 17.37
CA TYR A 149 1.03 0.04 17.57
C TYR A 149 2.01 0.51 16.49
N ASN A 150 1.62 0.35 15.21
CA ASN A 150 2.46 0.73 14.08
C ASN A 150 2.65 2.25 14.00
N TRP A 151 1.60 3.04 14.26
CA TRP A 151 1.75 4.50 14.33
C TRP A 151 2.74 4.93 15.41
N ILE A 152 2.64 4.38 16.63
CA ILE A 152 3.60 4.70 17.70
C ILE A 152 5.01 4.27 17.31
N ARG A 153 5.18 3.03 16.83
CA ARG A 153 6.47 2.47 16.42
C ARG A 153 7.13 3.29 15.30
N ASN A 154 6.34 3.85 14.40
CA ASN A 154 6.81 4.69 13.30
C ASN A 154 7.03 6.16 13.72
N GLY A 155 7.14 6.44 15.02
CA GLY A 155 7.47 7.75 15.55
C GLY A 155 6.26 8.61 15.90
N ALA A 156 5.05 8.04 15.89
CA ALA A 156 3.81 8.72 16.29
C ALA A 156 3.63 10.09 15.62
N LYS A 157 3.94 10.19 14.33
CA LYS A 157 3.96 11.46 13.61
C LYS A 157 2.55 12.00 13.43
N GLU A 158 2.41 13.33 13.51
CA GLU A 158 1.13 14.01 13.25
C GLU A 158 0.72 13.84 11.78
N ARG A 159 1.71 14.00 10.88
CA ARG A 159 1.56 13.78 9.44
C ARG A 159 2.54 12.71 8.98
N PRO A 160 2.08 11.79 8.12
CA PRO A 160 2.91 10.72 7.60
C PRO A 160 3.97 11.26 6.63
N ASP A 161 5.04 10.49 6.45
CA ASP A 161 6.10 10.76 5.50
C ASP A 161 6.44 9.51 4.66
N LEU A 162 7.54 9.58 3.90
CA LEU A 162 8.00 8.49 3.03
C LEU A 162 8.14 7.14 3.75
N ALA A 163 8.56 7.13 5.02
CA ALA A 163 8.72 5.88 5.76
C ALA A 163 7.37 5.20 6.05
N ASP A 164 6.29 5.97 6.13
CA ASP A 164 4.93 5.45 6.29
C ASP A 164 4.30 5.10 4.95
N PHE A 165 4.58 5.89 3.90
CA PHE A 165 4.01 5.66 2.58
C PHE A 165 4.61 4.43 1.91
N ARG A 166 5.95 4.31 1.91
CA ARG A 166 6.66 3.36 1.06
C ARG A 166 6.22 1.91 1.31
N PRO A 167 6.31 1.34 2.52
CA PRO A 167 6.06 -0.09 2.67
C PRO A 167 4.60 -0.44 2.38
N ALA A 168 3.66 0.43 2.74
CA ALA A 168 2.24 0.24 2.47
C ALA A 168 1.91 0.38 0.97
N ALA A 169 2.46 1.39 0.28
CA ALA A 169 2.30 1.55 -1.17
C ALA A 169 2.90 0.37 -1.95
N ILE A 170 4.09 -0.09 -1.55
CA ILE A 170 4.72 -1.26 -2.16
C ILE A 170 3.90 -2.52 -1.92
N ARG A 171 3.37 -2.72 -0.71
CA ARG A 171 2.46 -3.83 -0.43
C ARG A 171 1.23 -3.79 -1.34
N LEU A 172 0.58 -2.63 -1.51
CA LEU A 172 -0.56 -2.48 -2.42
C LEU A 172 -0.21 -2.85 -3.87
N ILE A 173 0.97 -2.46 -4.36
CA ILE A 173 1.39 -2.81 -5.73
C ILE A 173 1.69 -4.31 -5.84
N VAL A 174 2.40 -4.88 -4.86
CA VAL A 174 2.76 -6.31 -4.83
C VAL A 174 1.52 -7.19 -4.70
N ASP A 175 0.61 -6.85 -3.78
CA ASP A 175 -0.60 -7.62 -3.48
C ASP A 175 -1.77 -7.30 -4.40
N GLY A 176 -1.77 -6.16 -5.08
CA GLY A 176 -2.79 -5.80 -6.04
C GLY A 176 -2.36 -6.21 -7.44
N CYS A 177 -1.32 -5.55 -7.96
CA CYS A 177 -0.88 -5.75 -9.34
C CYS A 177 -0.03 -7.02 -9.50
N GLY A 178 0.84 -7.31 -8.53
CA GLY A 178 1.67 -8.51 -8.52
C GLY A 178 0.91 -9.79 -8.14
N SER A 179 -0.25 -9.65 -7.49
CA SER A 179 -1.13 -10.77 -7.14
C SER A 179 -1.99 -11.21 -8.33
N ALA A 180 -2.73 -12.31 -8.14
CA ALA A 180 -3.46 -12.99 -9.20
C ALA A 180 -2.58 -13.32 -10.41
N ASN A 181 -1.30 -13.57 -10.19
CA ASN A 181 -0.38 -14.08 -11.20
C ASN A 181 -0.23 -13.23 -12.48
N CYS A 182 -0.71 -11.98 -12.53
CA CYS A 182 -0.71 -11.20 -13.78
C CYS A 182 0.60 -10.42 -14.00
N HIS A 183 1.16 -9.83 -12.94
CA HIS A 183 2.44 -9.13 -12.95
C HIS A 183 3.42 -9.75 -11.96
N ASN A 184 3.65 -11.07 -12.07
CA ASN A 184 4.67 -11.76 -11.29
C ASN A 184 5.76 -12.37 -12.19
N GLN A 185 6.86 -12.85 -11.56
CA GLN A 185 8.00 -13.36 -12.31
C GLN A 185 7.61 -14.55 -13.17
N ALA A 186 6.79 -15.45 -12.62
CA ALA A 186 6.44 -16.70 -13.26
C ALA A 186 5.70 -16.42 -14.57
N THR A 187 4.79 -15.46 -14.59
CA THR A 187 4.04 -15.06 -15.78
C THR A 187 4.89 -14.28 -16.77
N ALA A 188 5.77 -13.38 -16.30
CA ALA A 188 6.70 -12.67 -17.17
C ALA A 188 7.62 -13.65 -17.92
N THR A 189 8.24 -14.57 -17.17
CA THR A 189 9.16 -15.59 -17.71
C THR A 189 8.45 -16.73 -18.43
N GLY A 190 7.20 -17.05 -18.06
CA GLY A 190 6.36 -18.01 -18.75
C GLY A 190 5.93 -17.53 -20.15
N GLY A 191 5.77 -16.21 -20.31
CA GLY A 191 5.67 -15.60 -21.65
C GLY A 191 6.87 -15.92 -22.54
N TRP A 192 8.08 -15.90 -21.99
CA TRP A 192 9.30 -16.30 -22.71
C TRP A 192 9.37 -17.81 -22.95
N ALA A 193 8.99 -18.61 -21.95
CA ALA A 193 8.89 -20.06 -22.06
C ALA A 193 7.98 -20.48 -23.24
N ARG A 194 6.77 -19.92 -23.31
CA ARG A 194 5.80 -20.16 -24.40
C ARG A 194 6.35 -19.80 -25.77
N LYS A 195 7.30 -18.87 -25.84
CA LYS A 195 7.95 -18.43 -27.10
C LYS A 195 9.19 -19.25 -27.45
N GLY A 196 9.51 -20.29 -26.69
CA GLY A 196 10.68 -21.14 -26.92
C GLY A 196 12.00 -20.44 -26.64
N LEU A 197 11.98 -19.36 -25.87
CA LEU A 197 13.15 -18.51 -25.65
C LEU A 197 14.10 -19.10 -24.60
N LEU A 198 13.62 -20.00 -23.74
CA LEU A 198 14.38 -20.52 -22.59
C LEU A 198 15.06 -21.88 -22.87
N GLY A 199 15.25 -22.22 -24.15
CA GLY A 199 15.81 -23.51 -24.56
C GLY A 199 14.82 -24.67 -24.39
N ALA A 200 15.34 -25.88 -24.20
CA ALA A 200 14.53 -27.07 -23.98
C ALA A 200 13.87 -27.01 -22.59
N LEU A 201 12.54 -27.00 -22.58
CA LEU A 201 11.72 -27.07 -21.37
C LEU A 201 10.98 -28.39 -21.32
N THR A 202 10.80 -28.91 -20.12
CA THR A 202 9.95 -30.06 -19.82
C THR A 202 8.53 -29.60 -19.45
N THR A 203 7.56 -30.51 -19.46
CA THR A 203 6.16 -30.18 -19.11
C THR A 203 6.01 -29.71 -17.67
N SER A 204 6.91 -30.11 -16.75
CA SER A 204 6.91 -29.66 -15.35
C SER A 204 7.54 -28.28 -15.16
N ASP A 205 8.24 -27.74 -16.15
CA ASP A 205 8.85 -26.40 -16.04
C ASP A 205 7.81 -25.28 -16.14
N THR A 206 6.64 -25.55 -16.71
CA THR A 206 5.60 -24.54 -16.92
C THR A 206 4.23 -24.97 -16.39
N THR A 207 3.47 -24.01 -15.89
CA THR A 207 2.05 -24.17 -15.54
C THR A 207 1.20 -23.15 -16.28
N GLN A 208 -0.11 -23.32 -16.19
CA GLN A 208 -1.08 -22.36 -16.71
C GLN A 208 -1.77 -21.64 -15.56
N PHE A 209 -1.96 -20.33 -15.73
CA PHE A 209 -2.83 -19.51 -14.91
C PHE A 209 -3.95 -18.92 -15.77
N THR A 210 -5.19 -19.10 -15.35
CA THR A 210 -6.37 -18.55 -16.05
C THR A 210 -6.93 -17.39 -15.23
N TYR A 211 -7.01 -16.23 -15.86
CA TYR A 211 -7.66 -15.05 -15.31
C TYR A 211 -9.01 -14.85 -16.00
N VAL A 212 -10.05 -14.60 -15.20
CA VAL A 212 -11.39 -14.23 -15.68
C VAL A 212 -11.65 -12.81 -15.22
N ASN A 213 -11.89 -11.89 -16.16
CA ASN A 213 -12.24 -10.52 -15.83
C ASN A 213 -13.60 -10.51 -15.11
N PRO A 214 -13.70 -10.06 -13.85
CA PRO A 214 -14.95 -10.07 -13.09
C PRO A 214 -16.03 -9.13 -13.64
N ILE A 215 -15.66 -8.12 -14.43
CA ILE A 215 -16.57 -7.13 -15.01
C ILE A 215 -17.10 -7.62 -16.36
N THR A 216 -16.21 -8.11 -17.23
CA THR A 216 -16.56 -8.45 -18.63
C THR A 216 -16.71 -9.95 -18.88
N GLY A 217 -16.29 -10.80 -17.94
CA GLY A 217 -16.19 -12.25 -18.12
C GLY A 217 -15.05 -12.69 -19.04
N ALA A 218 -14.25 -11.77 -19.59
CA ALA A 218 -13.20 -12.09 -20.54
C ALA A 218 -12.13 -12.99 -19.92
N ILE A 219 -11.80 -14.09 -20.59
CA ILE A 219 -10.82 -15.07 -20.13
C ILE A 219 -9.46 -14.77 -20.77
N THR A 220 -8.42 -14.68 -19.94
CA THR A 220 -7.02 -14.58 -20.37
C THR A 220 -6.22 -15.74 -19.79
N ILE A 221 -5.52 -16.46 -20.66
CA ILE A 221 -4.68 -17.58 -20.27
C ILE A 221 -3.22 -17.15 -20.29
N TYR A 222 -2.55 -17.34 -19.16
CA TYR A 222 -1.14 -17.04 -18.95
C TYR A 222 -0.34 -18.34 -18.82
N CYS A 223 0.78 -18.42 -19.52
CA CYS A 223 1.81 -19.41 -19.23
C CYS A 223 2.67 -18.89 -18.09
N GLN A 224 2.98 -19.75 -17.13
CA GLN A 224 3.86 -19.45 -16.01
C GLN A 224 5.06 -20.39 -16.04
N LEU A 225 6.25 -19.86 -15.74
CA LEU A 225 7.44 -20.68 -15.50
C LEU A 225 7.47 -21.09 -14.02
N SER A 226 7.18 -22.37 -13.78
CA SER A 226 7.02 -22.98 -12.45
C SER A 226 8.38 -23.36 -11.86
N ASN A 227 9.36 -23.69 -12.71
CA ASN A 227 10.73 -23.96 -12.31
C ASN A 227 11.36 -22.70 -11.69
N ALA A 228 11.39 -22.65 -10.36
CA ALA A 228 11.84 -21.48 -9.61
C ALA A 228 13.31 -21.13 -9.86
N THR A 229 14.17 -22.14 -10.01
CA THR A 229 15.60 -21.96 -10.29
C THR A 229 15.79 -21.28 -11.64
N LEU A 230 15.23 -21.87 -12.70
CA LEU A 230 15.33 -21.31 -14.05
C LEU A 230 14.67 -19.92 -14.12
N ARG A 231 13.49 -19.76 -13.50
CA ARG A 231 12.78 -18.48 -13.40
C ARG A 231 13.61 -17.38 -12.76
N ASN A 232 14.29 -17.68 -11.66
CA ASN A 232 15.15 -16.71 -10.97
C ASN A 232 16.39 -16.37 -11.79
N GLN A 233 17.01 -17.37 -12.41
CA GLN A 233 18.16 -17.18 -13.29
C GLN A 233 17.82 -16.26 -14.48
N VAL A 234 16.79 -16.59 -15.24
CA VAL A 234 16.46 -15.86 -16.49
C VAL A 234 15.90 -14.47 -16.20
N TRP A 235 15.13 -14.30 -15.11
CA TRP A 235 14.65 -12.98 -14.71
C TRP A 235 15.80 -12.08 -14.26
N THR A 236 16.69 -12.57 -13.40
CA THR A 236 17.84 -11.80 -12.90
C THR A 236 18.72 -11.36 -14.07
N ALA A 237 19.05 -12.28 -14.97
CA ALA A 237 19.88 -11.98 -16.11
C ALA A 237 19.21 -10.99 -17.09
N TYR A 238 17.88 -11.03 -17.22
CA TYR A 238 17.12 -10.02 -17.94
C TYR A 238 17.18 -8.65 -17.26
N LYS A 239 16.99 -8.57 -15.93
CA LYS A 239 17.09 -7.31 -15.18
C LYS A 239 18.45 -6.66 -15.38
N ASP A 240 19.52 -7.43 -15.24
CA ASP A 240 20.89 -6.96 -15.45
C ASP A 240 21.10 -6.47 -16.88
N SER A 241 20.58 -7.19 -17.87
CA SER A 241 20.67 -6.80 -19.28
C SER A 241 19.94 -5.49 -19.57
N VAL A 242 18.75 -5.27 -19.00
CA VAL A 242 18.00 -4.01 -19.15
C VAL A 242 18.73 -2.85 -18.46
N LYS A 243 19.15 -3.04 -17.20
CA LYS A 243 19.88 -2.03 -16.44
C LYS A 243 21.16 -1.62 -17.17
N ARG A 244 21.92 -2.58 -17.72
CA ARG A 244 23.12 -2.32 -18.52
C ARG A 244 22.81 -1.61 -19.84
N PHE A 245 21.77 -2.04 -20.56
CA PHE A 245 21.40 -1.43 -21.83
C PHE A 245 21.15 0.08 -21.73
N TYR A 246 20.40 0.51 -20.71
CA TYR A 246 20.04 1.91 -20.52
C TYR A 246 21.01 2.72 -19.65
N SER A 247 22.03 2.08 -19.06
CA SER A 247 23.11 2.77 -18.34
C SER A 247 24.07 3.56 -19.25
N ASP A 248 23.78 3.62 -20.56
CA ASP A 248 24.41 4.43 -21.60
C ASP A 248 25.94 4.54 -21.52
N THR A 249 26.61 3.49 -21.97
CA THR A 249 28.03 3.54 -22.31
C THR A 249 28.25 2.96 -23.71
N VAL A 250 29.24 3.47 -24.45
CA VAL A 250 29.65 2.91 -25.76
C VAL A 250 29.96 1.41 -25.66
N ALA A 251 30.49 0.96 -24.51
CA ALA A 251 30.74 -0.45 -24.20
C ALA A 251 29.45 -1.29 -24.05
N ASN A 252 28.36 -0.66 -23.59
CA ASN A 252 27.06 -1.29 -23.36
C ASN A 252 26.13 -1.28 -24.57
N ALA A 253 26.51 -0.63 -25.68
CA ALA A 253 25.73 -0.61 -26.92
C ALA A 253 25.44 -2.04 -27.45
N SER A 254 26.33 -2.99 -27.21
CA SER A 254 26.10 -4.40 -27.56
C SER A 254 25.11 -5.12 -26.63
N PHE A 255 24.92 -4.65 -25.39
CA PHE A 255 23.98 -5.19 -24.41
C PHE A 255 22.58 -4.70 -24.71
N ARG A 256 21.93 -5.25 -25.73
CA ARG A 256 20.47 -5.10 -25.86
C ARG A 256 19.81 -5.99 -24.79
N PRO A 257 18.67 -5.59 -24.19
CA PRO A 257 17.91 -6.48 -23.31
C PRO A 257 17.76 -7.79 -24.05
N TYR A 258 18.07 -8.91 -23.40
CA TYR A 258 18.06 -10.25 -24.00
C TYR A 258 19.34 -10.73 -24.71
N LYS A 259 20.55 -10.30 -24.29
CA LYS A 259 21.83 -10.85 -24.81
C LYS A 259 21.96 -12.40 -24.75
N ILE A 260 21.13 -13.07 -23.95
CA ILE A 260 21.07 -14.53 -23.77
C ILE A 260 20.17 -15.20 -24.82
N PHE A 261 19.29 -14.45 -25.46
CA PHE A 261 18.30 -14.96 -26.41
C PHE A 261 18.77 -14.64 -27.83
N GLY A 262 18.92 -15.68 -28.67
CA GLY A 262 19.47 -15.57 -30.03
C GLY A 262 18.73 -14.61 -30.96
N THR A 263 17.46 -14.29 -30.65
CA THR A 263 16.64 -13.31 -31.34
C THR A 263 15.72 -12.64 -30.30
N PRO A 264 15.72 -11.31 -30.12
CA PRO A 264 14.91 -10.65 -29.09
C PRO A 264 13.45 -10.56 -29.55
N VAL A 265 12.71 -11.66 -29.48
CA VAL A 265 11.30 -11.72 -29.91
C VAL A 265 10.39 -11.51 -28.72
N SER A 266 9.77 -10.35 -28.63
CA SER A 266 8.52 -10.25 -27.88
C SER A 266 7.61 -9.20 -28.51
N ALA A 267 6.97 -9.58 -29.62
CA ALA A 267 5.81 -8.89 -30.19
C ALA A 267 4.59 -8.83 -29.24
N LEU A 268 4.65 -9.48 -28.07
CA LEU A 268 3.62 -9.44 -27.04
C LEU A 268 4.26 -9.15 -25.69
N SER A 269 4.21 -7.88 -25.31
CA SER A 269 4.42 -7.34 -23.97
C SER A 269 4.58 -8.43 -22.87
N THR A 270 5.80 -8.78 -22.50
CA THR A 270 6.01 -9.48 -21.24
C THR A 270 5.76 -8.46 -20.14
N ARG A 271 4.58 -8.55 -19.53
CA ARG A 271 4.21 -7.73 -18.38
C ARG A 271 5.27 -7.97 -17.32
N GLY A 272 6.05 -6.93 -17.00
CA GLY A 272 7.11 -7.05 -16.00
C GLY A 272 6.51 -7.42 -14.64
N PRO A 273 7.24 -8.18 -13.82
CA PRO A 273 6.83 -8.45 -12.45
C PRO A 273 6.83 -7.18 -11.62
N LEU A 274 5.99 -7.17 -10.58
CA LEU A 274 5.87 -6.13 -9.57
C LEU A 274 5.92 -6.75 -8.15
N GLN A 275 6.74 -7.78 -7.97
CA GLN A 275 6.71 -8.64 -6.77
C GLN A 275 7.44 -8.06 -5.57
N ASN A 276 8.32 -7.10 -5.81
CA ASN A 276 9.16 -6.48 -4.79
C ASN A 276 9.57 -5.09 -5.26
N TYR A 277 10.20 -4.36 -4.35
CA TYR A 277 10.64 -2.99 -4.57
C TYR A 277 11.63 -2.83 -5.74
N ASP A 278 12.57 -3.76 -5.94
CA ASP A 278 13.53 -3.69 -7.06
C ASP A 278 12.84 -3.90 -8.42
N ASP A 279 11.90 -4.84 -8.50
CA ASP A 279 11.09 -5.06 -9.71
C ASP A 279 10.23 -3.82 -10.03
N ILE A 280 9.65 -3.19 -9.00
CA ILE A 280 8.86 -1.96 -9.13
C ILE A 280 9.74 -0.79 -9.59
N LEU A 281 10.90 -0.57 -8.97
CA LEU A 281 11.84 0.47 -9.38
C LEU A 281 12.33 0.23 -10.81
N MET A 282 12.66 -1.00 -11.18
CA MET A 282 13.03 -1.33 -12.55
C MET A 282 11.94 -0.93 -13.55
N ASP A 283 10.68 -1.18 -13.22
CA ASP A 283 9.55 -0.82 -14.08
C ASP A 283 9.23 0.68 -14.09
N ILE A 284 9.65 1.43 -13.06
CA ILE A 284 9.60 2.90 -13.07
C ILE A 284 10.71 3.47 -13.95
N TRP A 285 11.94 3.02 -13.75
CA TRP A 285 13.10 3.51 -14.50
C TRP A 285 13.03 3.14 -15.98
N TYR A 286 12.50 1.95 -16.26
CA TYR A 286 12.40 1.38 -17.59
C TYR A 286 10.99 0.83 -17.80
N PRO A 287 9.99 1.70 -18.05
CA PRO A 287 8.62 1.26 -18.21
C PRO A 287 8.47 0.22 -19.30
N LYS A 288 7.49 -0.66 -19.11
CA LYS A 288 7.07 -1.67 -20.08
C LYS A 288 7.02 -1.15 -21.54
N SER A 289 6.50 0.07 -21.76
CA SER A 289 6.36 0.68 -23.09
C SER A 289 7.69 0.89 -23.83
N ILE A 290 8.81 0.90 -23.10
CA ILE A 290 10.17 0.96 -23.63
C ILE A 290 10.74 -0.45 -23.83
N ARG A 291 10.53 -1.32 -22.84
CA ARG A 291 11.17 -2.65 -22.76
C ARG A 291 10.54 -3.70 -23.66
N SER A 292 9.32 -3.50 -24.15
CA SER A 292 8.62 -4.46 -24.99
C SER A 292 7.60 -3.74 -25.89
N ASN A 293 7.82 -3.81 -27.20
CA ASN A 293 6.91 -3.29 -28.21
C ASN A 293 6.28 -4.43 -29.02
N SER A 294 5.07 -4.23 -29.55
CA SER A 294 4.42 -5.23 -30.42
C SER A 294 4.99 -5.24 -31.84
N SER A 295 5.70 -4.19 -32.24
CA SER A 295 6.39 -4.07 -33.51
C SER A 295 7.89 -3.87 -33.35
N VAL A 296 8.64 -4.18 -34.41
CA VAL A 296 10.07 -3.90 -34.50
C VAL A 296 10.27 -2.39 -34.41
N VAL A 297 11.12 -1.96 -33.48
CA VAL A 297 11.51 -0.57 -33.26
C VAL A 297 12.83 -0.24 -33.94
N TYR A 298 13.71 -1.23 -34.09
CA TYR A 298 15.02 -1.06 -34.70
C TYR A 298 15.43 -2.33 -35.45
N THR A 299 16.02 -2.17 -36.63
CA THR A 299 16.66 -3.24 -37.39
C THR A 299 18.14 -2.88 -37.52
N ASP A 300 19.02 -3.77 -37.10
CA ASP A 300 20.46 -3.60 -37.30
C ASP A 300 20.76 -3.61 -38.80
N PRO A 301 21.36 -2.55 -39.36
CA PRO A 301 21.58 -2.44 -40.79
C PRO A 301 22.66 -3.40 -41.32
N VAL A 302 23.50 -3.98 -40.44
CA VAL A 302 24.58 -4.91 -40.80
C VAL A 302 24.13 -6.35 -40.59
N THR A 303 23.64 -6.68 -39.41
CA THR A 303 23.27 -8.06 -39.07
C THR A 303 21.82 -8.41 -39.42
N LEU A 304 21.02 -7.43 -39.85
CA LEU A 304 19.58 -7.54 -40.14
C LEU A 304 18.74 -8.04 -38.95
N LYS A 305 19.29 -7.94 -37.73
CA LYS A 305 18.59 -8.36 -36.51
C LYS A 305 17.52 -7.33 -36.17
N GLN A 306 16.32 -7.81 -35.87
CA GLN A 306 15.18 -6.96 -35.50
C GLN A 306 15.03 -6.89 -33.98
N TYR A 307 14.70 -5.71 -33.48
CA TYR A 307 14.60 -5.41 -32.04
C TYR A 307 13.27 -4.75 -31.71
N TYR A 308 12.64 -5.20 -30.63
CA TYR A 308 11.33 -4.74 -30.16
C TYR A 308 11.44 -3.81 -28.94
N VAL A 309 12.61 -3.21 -28.74
CA VAL A 309 12.96 -2.38 -27.58
C VAL A 309 13.36 -0.99 -28.08
N ARG A 310 12.92 0.07 -27.39
CA ARG A 310 13.29 1.45 -27.73
C ARG A 310 14.70 1.76 -27.25
N GLY A 311 15.49 2.48 -28.06
CA GLY A 311 16.86 2.87 -27.69
C GLY A 311 16.92 3.95 -26.60
N ASN A 312 15.91 4.80 -26.51
CA ASN A 312 15.82 5.87 -25.52
C ASN A 312 14.78 5.51 -24.45
N TYR A 313 15.22 5.38 -23.19
CA TYR A 313 14.34 5.04 -22.07
C TYR A 313 13.34 6.15 -21.70
N LEU A 314 13.60 7.39 -22.11
CA LEU A 314 12.68 8.51 -21.91
C LEU A 314 11.56 8.57 -22.95
N ASN A 315 11.67 7.84 -24.07
CA ASN A 315 10.65 7.83 -25.10
C ASN A 315 9.47 6.89 -24.72
N ALA A 316 8.87 7.12 -23.56
CA ALA A 316 7.85 6.27 -22.96
C ALA A 316 6.44 6.79 -23.24
N THR A 317 5.50 5.85 -23.31
CA THR A 317 4.05 6.13 -23.44
C THR A 317 3.27 5.63 -22.24
N SER A 318 3.97 5.27 -21.15
CA SER A 318 3.37 4.87 -19.88
C SER A 318 4.40 5.03 -18.75
N SER A 319 3.91 5.19 -17.53
CA SER A 319 4.69 5.29 -16.28
C SER A 319 4.00 4.47 -15.19
N MET A 320 4.57 4.33 -13.99
CA MET A 320 3.84 3.67 -12.89
C MET A 320 2.56 4.43 -12.52
N VAL A 321 2.68 5.73 -12.23
CA VAL A 321 1.54 6.57 -11.83
C VAL A 321 0.45 6.58 -12.89
N SER A 322 0.81 6.77 -14.17
CA SER A 322 -0.20 6.80 -15.24
C SER A 322 -0.90 5.46 -15.49
N ARG A 323 -0.47 4.35 -14.88
CA ARG A 323 -1.16 3.05 -15.00
C ARG A 323 -2.07 2.75 -13.81
N VAL A 324 -1.88 3.46 -12.70
CA VAL A 324 -2.67 3.30 -11.47
C VAL A 324 -3.54 4.52 -11.15
N ASP A 325 -3.37 5.63 -11.88
CA ASP A 325 -4.14 6.86 -11.69
C ASP A 325 -4.67 7.40 -13.03
N SER A 326 -5.96 7.21 -13.26
CA SER A 326 -6.69 7.68 -14.43
C SER A 326 -7.09 9.14 -14.36
N THR A 327 -6.84 9.83 -13.23
CA THR A 327 -7.09 11.26 -13.09
C THR A 327 -5.98 12.11 -13.72
N VAL A 328 -4.86 11.50 -14.12
CA VAL A 328 -3.75 12.16 -14.78
C VAL A 328 -3.52 11.64 -16.21
N VAL A 329 -2.92 12.48 -17.05
CA VAL A 329 -2.31 12.06 -18.32
C VAL A 329 -0.82 12.26 -18.27
N LEU A 330 -0.10 11.35 -18.94
CA LEU A 330 1.35 11.37 -19.06
C LEU A 330 1.78 12.12 -20.32
N ALA A 331 2.79 12.97 -20.21
CA ALA A 331 3.60 13.40 -21.34
C ALA A 331 4.73 12.41 -21.58
N ASN A 332 5.04 12.17 -22.86
CA ASN A 332 6.24 11.44 -23.22
C ASN A 332 7.46 12.16 -22.60
N PRO A 333 8.23 11.51 -21.70
CA PRO A 333 9.31 12.19 -20.99
C PRO A 333 10.42 12.74 -21.88
N PHE A 334 10.57 12.21 -23.11
CA PHE A 334 11.52 12.70 -24.08
C PHE A 334 10.99 13.89 -24.89
N THR A 335 9.77 13.81 -25.43
CA THR A 335 9.23 14.83 -26.35
C THR A 335 8.42 15.93 -25.64
N GLY A 336 8.01 15.72 -24.39
CA GLY A 336 7.12 16.62 -23.64
C GLY A 336 5.68 16.64 -24.14
N VAL A 337 5.33 15.80 -25.13
CA VAL A 337 3.98 15.76 -25.71
C VAL A 337 3.05 14.96 -24.80
N PHE A 338 2.01 15.62 -24.28
CA PHE A 338 0.95 14.98 -23.50
C PHE A 338 0.11 14.03 -24.35
N ALA A 339 -0.22 12.88 -23.76
CA ALA A 339 -1.26 12.03 -24.28
C ALA A 339 -2.61 12.79 -24.35
N ALA A 340 -3.37 12.54 -25.41
CA ALA A 340 -4.71 13.10 -25.57
C ALA A 340 -5.71 12.54 -24.55
N ASN A 341 -5.50 11.29 -24.13
CA ASN A 341 -6.33 10.56 -23.18
C ASN A 341 -5.46 9.82 -22.17
N HIS A 342 -6.09 9.30 -21.11
CA HIS A 342 -5.45 8.36 -20.19
C HIS A 342 -4.81 7.19 -20.94
N GLN A 343 -3.61 6.80 -20.53
CA GLN A 343 -2.81 5.76 -21.21
C GLN A 343 -2.41 4.65 -20.26
N GLY A 344 -2.98 3.47 -20.53
CA GLY A 344 -2.45 2.20 -20.06
C GLY A 344 -2.91 1.82 -18.66
N ASP A 345 -4.18 1.48 -18.50
CA ASP A 345 -4.60 0.77 -17.29
C ASP A 345 -3.79 -0.53 -17.07
N MET A 346 -3.73 -0.98 -15.81
CA MET A 346 -3.33 -2.36 -15.53
C MET A 346 -4.47 -3.31 -15.98
N ALA A 347 -4.73 -4.42 -15.29
CA ALA A 347 -5.84 -5.30 -15.68
C ALA A 347 -7.23 -4.62 -15.58
N TYR A 348 -7.32 -3.49 -14.85
CA TYR A 348 -8.51 -2.69 -14.61
C TYR A 348 -8.18 -1.21 -14.65
N GLY A 349 -9.21 -0.36 -14.78
CA GLY A 349 -9.10 1.08 -14.50
C GLY A 349 -8.45 1.32 -13.14
N ASP A 350 -7.47 2.21 -13.07
CA ASP A 350 -6.65 2.50 -11.87
C ASP A 350 -5.95 1.26 -11.29
N GLY A 351 -5.78 0.23 -12.11
CA GLY A 351 -5.28 -1.07 -11.71
C GLY A 351 -6.12 -1.82 -10.69
N GLY A 352 -7.39 -1.44 -10.52
CA GLY A 352 -8.32 -2.04 -9.56
C GLY A 352 -8.13 -1.53 -8.14
N LEU A 353 -7.33 -0.47 -7.98
CA LEU A 353 -7.08 0.19 -6.71
C LEU A 353 -8.21 1.16 -6.39
N LYS A 354 -8.47 1.33 -5.10
CA LYS A 354 -9.38 2.37 -4.59
C LYS A 354 -8.69 3.74 -4.64
N PRO A 355 -9.45 4.86 -4.69
CA PRO A 355 -8.85 6.19 -4.75
C PRO A 355 -7.82 6.52 -3.66
N ASN A 356 -8.07 6.07 -2.43
CA ASN A 356 -7.15 6.23 -1.30
C ASN A 356 -5.86 5.40 -1.44
N GLU A 357 -5.92 4.24 -2.08
CA GLU A 357 -4.77 3.38 -2.39
C GLU A 357 -3.92 4.00 -3.51
N VAL A 358 -4.57 4.56 -4.53
CA VAL A 358 -3.90 5.36 -5.58
C VAL A 358 -3.18 6.56 -4.96
N ALA A 359 -3.85 7.31 -4.09
CA ALA A 359 -3.24 8.44 -3.38
C ALA A 359 -2.02 8.02 -2.57
N LEU A 360 -2.08 6.89 -1.87
CA LEU A 360 -0.97 6.36 -1.08
C LEU A 360 0.24 5.99 -1.96
N ILE A 361 -0.01 5.35 -3.11
CA ILE A 361 1.02 5.07 -4.10
C ILE A 361 1.65 6.35 -4.65
N LYS A 362 0.85 7.38 -4.95
CA LYS A 362 1.37 8.67 -5.41
C LYS A 362 2.21 9.37 -4.35
N ALA A 363 1.77 9.39 -3.09
CA ALA A 363 2.54 9.99 -2.00
C ALA A 363 3.92 9.34 -1.86
N TRP A 364 3.98 8.01 -1.89
CA TRP A 364 5.24 7.29 -1.96
C TRP A 364 6.04 7.67 -3.21
N TYR A 365 5.42 7.58 -4.39
CA TYR A 365 6.09 7.77 -5.68
C TYR A 365 6.81 9.12 -5.77
N PHE A 366 6.13 10.20 -5.39
CA PHE A 366 6.72 11.53 -5.46
C PHE A 366 7.71 11.81 -4.33
N ALA A 367 7.51 11.24 -3.14
CA ALA A 367 8.43 11.42 -2.01
C ALA A 367 9.73 10.58 -2.11
N ASP A 368 9.72 9.46 -2.85
CA ASP A 368 10.84 8.49 -2.79
C ASP A 368 12.07 8.95 -3.60
N PRO A 369 13.24 9.18 -2.98
CA PRO A 369 14.44 9.62 -3.69
C PRO A 369 15.01 8.57 -4.65
N ASN A 370 14.63 7.30 -4.53
CA ASN A 370 15.05 6.25 -5.46
C ASN A 370 14.32 6.31 -6.81
N ILE A 371 13.29 7.14 -6.92
CA ILE A 371 12.59 7.43 -8.17
C ILE A 371 13.20 8.72 -8.76
N PRO A 372 13.81 8.67 -9.95
CA PRO A 372 14.43 9.83 -10.57
C PRO A 372 13.44 10.96 -10.86
N ASP A 373 13.91 12.19 -10.75
CA ASP A 373 13.08 13.38 -11.03
C ASP A 373 12.50 13.38 -12.44
N VAL A 374 13.21 12.85 -13.44
CA VAL A 374 12.66 12.76 -14.80
C VAL A 374 11.37 11.94 -14.86
N TRP A 375 11.21 10.96 -13.98
CA TRP A 375 10.02 10.12 -13.86
C TRP A 375 8.95 10.70 -12.93
N LYS A 376 9.22 11.84 -12.28
CA LYS A 376 8.23 12.59 -11.47
C LYS A 376 7.80 13.88 -12.14
N TYR A 377 8.76 14.61 -12.66
CA TYR A 377 8.66 16.01 -13.05
C TYR A 377 9.22 16.28 -14.45
N GLY A 378 9.69 15.25 -15.17
CA GLY A 378 10.28 15.42 -16.50
C GLY A 378 11.65 16.09 -16.49
N ASN A 379 12.24 16.19 -17.68
CA ASN A 379 13.49 16.92 -17.86
C ASN A 379 13.28 18.40 -17.53
N ASN A 380 14.22 18.99 -16.79
CA ASN A 380 14.21 20.40 -16.39
C ASN A 380 12.91 20.85 -15.70
N ASN A 381 12.26 19.95 -14.95
CA ASN A 381 11.01 20.23 -14.22
C ASN A 381 9.86 20.72 -15.13
N THR A 382 9.84 20.31 -16.40
CA THR A 382 8.78 20.68 -17.35
C THR A 382 7.40 20.14 -16.94
N GLY A 383 7.40 19.03 -16.19
CA GLY A 383 6.26 18.29 -15.72
C GLY A 383 5.81 17.25 -16.74
N ILE A 384 5.69 15.99 -16.31
CA ILE A 384 5.23 14.89 -17.17
C ILE A 384 3.85 14.36 -16.80
N PHE A 385 3.28 14.80 -15.68
CA PHE A 385 1.92 14.47 -15.30
C PHE A 385 1.05 15.72 -15.36
N LYS A 386 -0.13 15.59 -15.94
CA LYS A 386 -1.13 16.65 -16.00
C LYS A 386 -2.47 16.12 -15.52
N TYR A 387 -3.07 16.80 -14.56
CA TYR A 387 -4.42 16.47 -14.10
C TYR A 387 -5.42 16.67 -15.24
N ARG A 388 -6.28 15.67 -15.46
CA ARG A 388 -7.29 15.70 -16.53
C ARG A 388 -8.37 16.73 -16.26
N LYS A 389 -8.76 16.86 -14.99
CA LYS A 389 -9.86 17.72 -14.55
C LYS A 389 -9.51 19.21 -14.64
N THR A 390 -8.31 19.58 -14.19
CA THR A 390 -7.88 20.98 -14.06
C THR A 390 -6.91 21.40 -15.17
N GLY A 391 -6.23 20.46 -15.81
CA GLY A 391 -5.13 20.74 -16.74
C GLY A 391 -3.84 21.16 -16.02
N THR A 392 -3.80 21.17 -14.68
CA THR A 392 -2.59 21.51 -13.91
C THR A 392 -1.50 20.49 -14.18
N ILE A 393 -0.30 20.99 -14.48
CA ILE A 393 0.89 20.17 -14.68
C ILE A 393 1.63 20.04 -13.36
N ILE A 394 1.96 18.81 -12.98
CA ILE A 394 2.74 18.49 -11.79
C ILE A 394 4.21 18.83 -12.02
N ARG A 395 4.74 19.67 -11.15
CA ARG A 395 6.14 20.12 -11.10
C ARG A 395 6.62 20.09 -9.65
N ARG A 396 7.94 20.15 -9.45
CA ARG A 396 8.56 20.34 -8.13
C ARG A 396 8.24 21.70 -7.56
#